data_AF-A0A941FC63-F1
#
_entry.id   AF-A0A941FC63-F1
#
_cell.length_a   1.000
_cell.length_b   1.000
_cell.length_c   1.000
_cell.angle_alpha   90.00
_cell.angle_beta   90.00
_cell.angle_gamma   90.00
#
_symmetry.space_group_name_H-M   'P 1'
#
loop_
_entity.id
_entity.type
_entity.pdbx_description
1 polymer ?
#
loop_
_entity_poly.entity_id
_entity_poly.type
_entity_poly.pdbx_seq_one_letter_code
_entity_poly.pdbx_strand_id
1 'polypeptide(L)'
;MALVDSSGKTVTAVARELGISSETLRGWYRRAKADRGEGESGELTSAEREELRRLRKEVREQQQTIEILRKATAFFVKENDR
;
A
#
# COMPACT_ATOMS: atom_id res chain seq x y z
N MET A 1 -5.79 -10.36 15.92
CA MET A 1 -6.96 -9.48 16.18
C MET A 1 -8.17 -10.20 16.77
N ALA A 2 -8.16 -11.54 16.81
CA ALA A 2 -9.18 -12.35 17.46
C ALA A 2 -9.52 -11.90 18.89
N LEU A 3 -8.58 -11.35 19.67
CA LEU A 3 -8.83 -10.88 21.04
C LEU A 3 -9.88 -9.77 21.14
N VAL A 4 -9.93 -8.82 20.19
CA VAL A 4 -10.95 -7.75 20.21
C VAL A 4 -12.31 -8.35 19.85
N ASP A 5 -12.35 -9.19 18.81
CA ASP A 5 -13.58 -9.83 18.34
C ASP A 5 -14.13 -10.87 19.35
N SER A 6 -13.25 -11.57 20.08
CA SER A 6 -13.61 -12.64 21.02
C SER A 6 -13.85 -12.17 22.46
N SER A 7 -13.34 -11.00 22.84
CA SER A 7 -13.49 -10.50 24.23
C SER A 7 -14.82 -9.79 24.48
N GLY A 8 -15.54 -9.38 23.43
CA GLY A 8 -16.72 -8.52 23.54
C GLY A 8 -16.40 -7.11 24.10
N LYS A 9 -15.13 -6.79 24.30
CA LYS A 9 -14.66 -5.51 24.86
C LYS A 9 -14.41 -4.53 23.73
N THR A 10 -14.52 -3.24 24.06
CA THR A 10 -14.16 -2.18 23.10
C THR A 10 -12.66 -2.22 22.81
N VAL A 11 -12.26 -1.77 21.61
CA VAL A 11 -10.84 -1.61 21.23
C VAL A 11 -10.06 -0.84 22.29
N THR A 12 -10.66 0.19 22.89
CA THR A 12 -10.02 1.00 23.94
C THR A 12 -9.76 0.22 25.22
N ALA A 13 -10.70 -0.63 25.64
CA ALA A 13 -10.53 -1.47 26.84
C ALA A 13 -9.42 -2.51 26.61
N VAL A 14 -9.42 -3.16 25.45
CA VAL A 14 -8.37 -4.12 25.09
C VAL A 14 -7.00 -3.42 24.99
N ALA A 15 -6.94 -2.23 24.41
CA ALA A 15 -5.69 -1.45 24.34
C ALA A 15 -5.13 -1.12 25.72
N ARG A 16 -6.00 -0.75 26.67
CA ARG A 16 -5.62 -0.48 28.07
C ARG A 16 -5.09 -1.72 28.76
N GLU A 17 -5.72 -2.88 28.56
CA GLU A 17 -5.26 -4.17 29.11
C GLU A 17 -3.90 -4.59 28.53
N LEU A 18 -3.67 -4.29 27.25
CA LEU A 18 -2.41 -4.56 26.56
C LEU A 18 -1.33 -3.49 26.81
N GLY A 19 -1.64 -2.38 27.48
CA GLY A 19 -0.71 -1.29 27.74
C GLY A 19 -0.25 -0.53 26.49
N ILE A 20 -1.04 -0.52 25.42
CA ILE A 20 -0.73 0.15 24.16
C ILE A 20 -1.69 1.30 23.86
N SER A 21 -1.31 2.19 22.95
CA SER A 21 -2.21 3.22 22.45
C SER A 21 -3.45 2.61 21.78
N SER A 22 -4.61 3.15 22.13
CA SER A 22 -5.89 2.77 21.53
C SER A 22 -5.96 3.06 20.04
N GLU A 23 -5.26 4.10 19.56
CA GLU A 23 -5.16 4.42 18.13
C GLU A 23 -4.35 3.37 17.37
N THR A 24 -3.22 2.93 17.94
CA THR A 24 -2.39 1.87 17.37
C THR A 24 -3.19 0.58 17.23
N LEU A 25 -3.87 0.17 18.31
CA LEU A 25 -4.70 -1.04 18.27
C LEU A 25 -5.86 -0.89 17.27
N ARG A 26 -6.51 0.27 17.23
CA ARG A 26 -7.59 0.55 16.26
C ARG A 26 -7.10 0.48 14.82
N GLY A 27 -5.89 0.96 14.54
CA GLY A 27 -5.27 0.87 13.23
C GLY A 27 -5.02 -0.58 12.81
N TRP A 28 -4.47 -1.40 13.71
CA TRP A 28 -4.29 -2.83 13.46
C TRP A 28 -5.63 -3.56 13.31
N TYR A 29 -6.67 -3.15 14.05
CA TYR A 29 -7.99 -3.77 13.99
C TYR A 29 -8.62 -3.54 12.63
N ARG A 30 -8.64 -2.28 12.17
CA ARG A 30 -9.13 -1.91 10.84
C ARG A 30 -8.38 -2.64 9.74
N ARG A 31 -7.04 -2.68 9.80
CA ARG A 31 -6.24 -3.41 8.81
C ARG A 31 -6.57 -4.90 8.79
N ALA A 32 -6.68 -5.53 9.96
CA ALA A 32 -7.02 -6.94 10.04
C ALA A 32 -8.45 -7.24 9.58
N LYS A 33 -9.40 -6.30 9.70
CA LYS A 33 -10.72 -6.41 9.10
C LYS A 33 -10.68 -6.31 7.59
N ALA A 34 -9.99 -5.31 7.05
CA ALA A 34 -9.79 -5.17 5.61
C ALA A 34 -9.17 -6.45 5.02
N ASP A 35 -8.13 -7.00 5.65
CA ASP A 35 -7.46 -8.24 5.22
C ASP A 35 -8.36 -9.49 5.24
N ARG A 36 -9.46 -9.47 5.99
CA ARG A 36 -10.50 -10.53 5.99
C ARG A 36 -11.68 -10.25 5.07
N GLY A 37 -11.66 -9.13 4.33
CA GLY A 37 -12.80 -8.69 3.51
C GLY A 37 -13.94 -8.07 4.31
N GLU A 38 -13.71 -7.72 5.57
CA GLU A 38 -14.67 -7.06 6.47
C GLU A 38 -14.41 -5.54 6.58
N GLY A 39 -13.56 -5.00 5.70
CA GLY A 39 -13.21 -3.58 5.64
C GLY A 39 -14.33 -2.72 5.03
N GLU A 40 -14.17 -1.40 5.14
CA GLU A 40 -15.08 -0.46 4.47
C GLU A 40 -14.87 -0.51 2.94
N SER A 41 -15.91 -0.15 2.17
CA SER A 41 -15.83 -0.10 0.71
C SER A 41 -14.67 0.78 0.24
N GLY A 42 -13.73 0.20 -0.51
CA GLY A 42 -12.54 0.89 -1.01
C GLY A 42 -11.33 0.83 -0.08
N GLU A 43 -11.43 0.21 1.10
CA GLU A 43 -10.26 -0.12 1.90
C GLU A 43 -9.45 -1.23 1.24
N LEU A 44 -8.19 -0.93 0.94
CA LEU A 44 -7.26 -1.93 0.45
C LEU A 44 -6.79 -2.84 1.59
N THR A 45 -6.77 -4.14 1.30
CA THR A 45 -5.99 -5.12 2.05
C THR A 45 -4.51 -4.72 2.08
N SER A 46 -3.77 -5.29 3.01
CA SER A 46 -2.32 -5.17 3.11
C SER A 46 -1.64 -5.63 1.83
N ALA A 47 -2.11 -6.74 1.24
CA ALA A 47 -1.59 -7.29 -0.01
C ALA A 47 -1.85 -6.38 -1.21
N GLU A 48 -3.09 -5.89 -1.40
CA GLU A 48 -3.40 -4.96 -2.49
C GLU A 48 -2.62 -3.65 -2.37
N ARG A 49 -2.42 -3.15 -1.13
CA ARG A 49 -1.64 -1.94 -0.90
C ARG A 49 -0.15 -2.15 -1.22
N GLU A 50 0.38 -3.33 -0.95
CA GLU A 50 1.75 -3.70 -1.33
C GLU A 50 1.90 -3.81 -2.84
N GLU A 51 0.97 -4.50 -3.50
CA GLU A 51 0.96 -4.63 -4.96
C GLU A 51 0.84 -3.27 -5.65
N LEU A 52 -0.04 -2.40 -5.17
CA LEU A 52 -0.16 -1.04 -5.68
C LEU A 52 1.15 -0.25 -5.56
N ARG A 53 1.91 -0.44 -4.47
CA ARG A 53 3.23 0.19 -4.32
C ARG A 53 4.24 -0.39 -5.30
N ARG A 54 4.25 -1.72 -5.49
CA ARG A 54 5.11 -2.39 -6.46
C ARG A 54 4.84 -1.88 -7.88
N LEU A 55 3.58 -1.90 -8.31
CA LEU A 55 3.18 -1.44 -9.64
C LEU A 55 3.52 0.03 -9.87
N ARG A 56 3.30 0.91 -8.87
CA ARG A 56 3.69 2.33 -8.98
C ARG A 56 5.20 2.51 -9.17
N LYS A 57 6.00 1.66 -8.53
CA LYS A 57 7.46 1.66 -8.71
C LYS A 57 7.84 1.19 -10.11
N GLU A 58 7.27 0.08 -10.57
CA GLU A 58 7.53 -0.47 -11.91
C GLU A 58 7.15 0.53 -13.01
N VAL A 59 5.98 1.16 -12.91
CA VAL A 59 5.54 2.19 -13.87
C VAL A 59 6.53 3.35 -13.94
N ARG A 60 7.07 3.79 -12.79
CA ARG A 60 8.07 4.86 -12.75
C ARG A 60 9.36 4.45 -13.45
N GLU A 61 9.85 3.24 -13.20
CA GLU A 61 11.07 2.70 -13.81
C GLU A 61 10.92 2.52 -15.33
N GLN A 62 9.76 2.01 -15.77
CA GLN A 62 9.42 1.91 -17.19
C GLN A 62 9.38 3.28 -17.85
N GLN A 63 8.75 4.27 -17.22
CA GLN A 63 8.66 5.62 -17.75
C GLN A 63 10.04 6.27 -17.92
N GLN A 64 10.94 6.06 -16.96
CA GLN A 64 12.34 6.51 -17.05
C GLN A 64 13.07 5.84 -18.21
N THR A 65 12.90 4.52 -18.38
CA THR A 65 13.51 3.77 -19.48
C THR A 65 13.03 4.28 -20.84
N ILE A 66 11.72 4.50 -20.99
CA ILE A 66 11.12 5.05 -22.21
C ILE A 66 11.70 6.44 -22.51
N GLU A 67 11.89 7.29 -21.49
CA GLU A 67 12.45 8.62 -21.68
C GLU A 67 13.91 8.57 -22.17
N ILE A 68 14.73 7.68 -21.61
CA ILE A 68 16.12 7.47 -22.04
C ILE A 68 16.16 7.00 -23.49
N LEU A 69 15.37 5.99 -23.83
CA LEU A 69 15.30 5.47 -25.20
C LEU A 69 14.86 6.55 -26.18
N ARG A 70 13.84 7.34 -25.84
CA ARG A 70 13.38 8.45 -26.68
C ARG A 70 14.48 9.48 -26.93
N LYS A 71 15.26 9.84 -25.90
CA LYS A 71 16.39 10.76 -26.04
C LYS A 71 17.48 10.18 -26.93
N ALA A 72 17.80 8.89 -26.78
CA ALA A 72 18.77 8.20 -27.63
C ALA A 72 18.31 8.18 -29.09
N THR A 73 17.05 7.80 -29.37
CA THR A 73 16.49 7.81 -30.73
C THR A 73 16.54 9.21 -31.34
N ALA A 74 16.16 10.26 -30.60
CA ALA A 74 16.22 11.63 -31.08
C ALA A 74 17.65 12.09 -31.40
N PHE A 75 18.64 11.67 -30.61
CA PHE A 75 20.04 11.92 -30.88
C PHE A 75 20.50 11.25 -32.18
N PHE A 76 20.22 9.95 -32.36
CA PHE A 76 20.64 9.21 -33.55
C PHE A 76 19.98 9.70 -34.84
N VAL A 77 18.70 10.07 -34.81
CA VAL A 77 18.02 10.65 -35.99
C VAL A 77 18.70 11.95 -36.42
N LYS A 78 19.00 12.83 -35.46
CA LYS A 78 19.69 14.09 -35.73
C LYS A 78 21.10 13.90 -36.30
N GLU A 79 21.81 12.85 -35.89
CA GLU A 79 23.15 12.56 -36.39
C GLU A 79 23.12 11.95 -37.80
N ASN A 80 22.11 11.15 -38.13
CA ASN A 80 21.95 10.56 -39.46
C ASN A 80 21.45 11.57 -40.53
N ASP A 81 20.81 12.67 -40.12
CA ASP A 81 20.35 13.74 -41.03
C ASP A 81 21.47 14.74 -41.40
N ARG A 82 22.70 14.56 -40.91
CA ARG A 82 23.85 15.46 -41.11
C ARG A 82 24.87 14.89 -42.09
#